data_AF-A0A8H5JLY1-F1
#
_entry.id   AF-A0A8H5JLY1-F1
#
_cell.length_a   1.000
_cell.length_b   1.000
_cell.length_c   1.000
_cell.angle_alpha   90.00
_cell.angle_beta   90.00
_cell.angle_gamma   90.00
#
_symmetry.space_group_name_H-M   'P 1'
#
loop_
_entity.id
_entity.type
_entity.pdbx_description
1 polymer ?
#
loop_
_entity_poly.entity_id
_entity_poly.type
_entity_poly.pdbx_seq_one_letter_code
_entity_poly.pdbx_strand_id
1 'polypeptide(L)'
;MSTVLSARGDSAVTTSYNKSQTQGSMTIRPPSATDLSAWMYLPIYGDIPGKSLDQLMVDFASEAATIKTVAVHHGSEKVLDERELGKREAFSIPVCSREISSTDEGLTVSIEVEFETTEAWLSLISVSVAF
;
A
#
# COMPACT_ATOMS: atom_id res chain seq x y z
N MET A 1 -6.11 -19.49 13.80
CA MET A 1 -5.93 -19.43 12.34
C MET A 1 -5.95 -17.95 12.00
N SER A 2 -4.89 -17.42 11.40
CA SER A 2 -4.83 -16.01 10.99
C SER A 2 -5.45 -15.89 9.60
N THR A 3 -6.27 -14.85 9.39
CA THR A 3 -6.85 -14.55 8.08
C THR A 3 -5.93 -13.56 7.40
N VAL A 4 -5.50 -13.86 6.16
CA VAL A 4 -4.68 -12.95 5.36
C VAL A 4 -5.46 -12.56 4.11
N LEU A 5 -5.67 -11.28 3.93
CA LEU A 5 -6.24 -10.71 2.70
C LEU A 5 -5.12 -10.00 1.93
N SER A 6 -5.11 -10.13 0.62
CA SER A 6 -4.06 -9.56 -0.22
C SER A 6 -4.60 -8.94 -1.50
N ALA A 7 -4.03 -7.81 -1.91
CA ALA A 7 -4.24 -7.21 -3.21
C ALA A 7 -2.95 -7.26 -4.05
N ARG A 8 -3.11 -7.47 -5.35
CA ARG A 8 -2.02 -7.39 -6.33
C ARG A 8 -1.72 -5.93 -6.65
N GLY A 9 -0.47 -5.62 -6.97
CA GLY A 9 -0.05 -4.28 -7.29
C GLY A 9 -0.77 -3.70 -8.51
N ASP A 10 -1.14 -4.53 -9.50
CA ASP A 10 -1.90 -4.09 -10.68
C ASP A 10 -3.34 -3.64 -10.39
N SER A 11 -3.88 -3.93 -9.19
CA SER A 11 -5.18 -3.40 -8.73
C SER A 11 -5.10 -1.98 -8.17
N ALA A 12 -3.89 -1.45 -7.98
CA ALA A 12 -3.69 -0.14 -7.40
C ALA A 12 -4.18 1.00 -8.31
N VAL A 13 -4.74 2.02 -7.68
CA VAL A 13 -5.21 3.26 -8.33
C VAL A 13 -4.29 4.40 -7.92
N THR A 14 -3.93 5.25 -8.89
CA THR A 14 -3.17 6.49 -8.67
C THR A 14 -3.66 7.55 -9.65
N THR A 15 -3.60 8.83 -9.26
CA THR A 15 -4.25 9.94 -9.97
C THR A 15 -3.30 10.81 -10.80
N SER A 16 -1.98 10.69 -10.66
CA SER A 16 -1.06 11.72 -11.18
C SER A 16 0.25 11.21 -11.80
N TYR A 17 0.40 9.90 -12.02
CA TYR A 17 1.70 9.30 -12.35
C TYR A 17 1.70 8.50 -13.64
N ASN A 18 2.85 8.48 -14.30
CA ASN A 18 3.10 7.54 -15.40
C ASN A 18 3.08 6.13 -14.82
N LYS A 19 2.03 5.38 -15.13
CA LYS A 19 1.83 4.01 -14.65
C LYS A 19 1.95 2.99 -15.77
N SER A 20 2.60 1.89 -15.47
CA SER A 20 2.59 0.68 -16.31
C SER A 20 2.19 -0.51 -15.46
N GLN A 21 1.25 -1.31 -15.95
CA GLN A 21 0.82 -2.54 -15.30
C GLN A 21 1.42 -3.73 -16.02
N THR A 22 1.95 -4.70 -15.29
CA THR A 22 2.52 -5.92 -15.86
C THR A 22 2.24 -7.08 -14.91
N GLN A 23 1.54 -8.11 -15.39
CA GLN A 23 1.28 -9.40 -14.72
C GLN A 23 1.29 -9.33 -13.18
N GLY A 24 0.30 -8.68 -12.56
CA GLY A 24 0.17 -8.62 -11.09
C GLY A 24 0.87 -7.44 -10.41
N SER A 25 1.68 -6.65 -11.11
CA SER A 25 2.41 -5.50 -10.57
C SER A 25 2.02 -4.19 -11.23
N MET A 26 2.18 -3.09 -10.47
CA MET A 26 2.08 -1.72 -10.99
C MET A 26 3.39 -1.00 -10.75
N THR A 27 3.99 -0.49 -11.83
CA THR A 27 5.14 0.40 -11.76
C THR A 27 4.70 1.84 -11.96
N ILE A 28 5.16 2.73 -11.09
CA ILE A 28 4.94 4.18 -11.19
C ILE A 28 6.27 4.92 -11.31
N ARG A 29 6.24 6.01 -12.07
CA ARG A 29 7.35 6.95 -12.26
C ARG A 29 6.86 8.39 -12.11
N PRO A 30 7.66 9.27 -11.50
CA PRO A 30 7.31 10.69 -11.37
C PRO A 30 7.15 11.34 -12.75
N PRO A 31 6.15 12.21 -12.96
CA PRO A 31 5.93 12.84 -14.25
C PRO A 31 6.90 13.99 -14.54
N SER A 32 7.52 14.58 -13.50
CA SER A 32 8.44 15.71 -13.63
C SER A 32 9.30 15.91 -12.37
N ALA A 33 10.35 16.73 -12.47
CA ALA A 33 11.24 17.03 -11.33
C ALA A 33 10.56 17.85 -10.22
N THR A 34 9.40 18.45 -10.50
CA THR A 34 8.58 19.18 -9.52
C THR A 34 7.51 18.31 -8.86
N ASP A 35 7.36 17.06 -9.29
CA ASP A 35 6.32 16.13 -8.81
C ASP A 35 6.95 14.77 -8.50
N LEU A 36 7.58 14.70 -7.34
CA LEU A 36 8.35 13.55 -6.86
C LEU A 36 7.66 12.78 -5.72
N SER A 37 6.35 12.98 -5.49
CA SER A 37 5.62 12.28 -4.40
C SER A 37 4.25 11.75 -4.82
N ALA A 38 4.14 10.42 -4.93
CA ALA A 38 2.95 9.73 -5.41
C ALA A 38 2.14 9.07 -4.30
N TRP A 39 0.82 9.09 -4.46
CA TRP A 39 -0.09 8.24 -3.72
C TRP A 39 -0.60 7.09 -4.58
N MET A 40 -0.57 5.89 -4.00
CA MET A 40 -1.20 4.68 -4.53
C MET A 40 -2.28 4.21 -3.55
N TYR A 41 -3.41 3.77 -4.08
CA TYR A 41 -4.55 3.28 -3.31
C TYR A 41 -4.89 1.86 -3.75
N LEU A 42 -4.90 0.92 -2.81
CA LEU A 42 -5.12 -0.50 -3.07
C LEU A 42 -6.34 -1.00 -2.30
N PRO A 43 -7.47 -1.26 -2.97
CA PRO A 43 -8.58 -1.95 -2.34
C PRO A 43 -8.21 -3.43 -2.13
N ILE A 44 -8.36 -3.90 -0.90
CA ILE A 44 -8.21 -5.30 -0.49
C ILE A 44 -9.60 -5.84 -0.17
N TYR A 45 -10.09 -6.75 -1.02
CA TYR A 45 -11.39 -7.38 -0.85
C TYR A 45 -11.27 -8.70 -0.09
N GLY A 46 -12.31 -9.04 0.66
CA GLY A 46 -12.45 -10.32 1.36
C GLY A 46 -13.24 -10.17 2.65
N ASP A 47 -13.58 -11.30 3.27
CA ASP A 47 -14.36 -11.32 4.50
C ASP A 47 -13.49 -10.89 5.68
N ILE A 48 -13.80 -9.73 6.28
CA ILE A 48 -13.10 -9.24 7.47
C ILE A 48 -13.63 -10.01 8.70
N PRO A 49 -12.77 -10.68 9.47
CA PRO A 49 -13.21 -11.65 10.47
C PRO A 49 -13.74 -11.05 11.78
N GLY A 50 -13.85 -9.71 11.91
CA GLY A 50 -14.22 -9.09 13.19
C GLY A 50 -13.08 -9.12 14.20
N LYS A 51 -11.88 -8.67 13.82
CA LYS A 51 -10.66 -8.76 14.63
C LYS A 51 -9.77 -7.54 14.44
N SER A 52 -8.81 -7.36 15.33
CA SER A 52 -7.72 -6.40 15.15
C SER A 52 -6.86 -6.77 13.94
N LEU A 53 -6.40 -5.75 13.22
CA LEU A 53 -5.32 -5.92 12.26
C LEU A 53 -4.03 -6.17 13.05
N ASP A 54 -3.38 -7.31 12.77
CA ASP A 54 -2.15 -7.78 13.41
C ASP A 54 -0.91 -7.37 12.62
N GLN A 55 -1.00 -7.32 11.29
CA GLN A 55 0.16 -7.04 10.44
C GLN A 55 -0.24 -6.46 9.08
N LEU A 56 0.55 -5.52 8.59
CA LEU A 56 0.55 -5.06 7.20
C LEU A 56 1.87 -5.50 6.54
N MET A 57 1.81 -6.04 5.33
CA MET A 57 2.97 -6.39 4.52
C MET A 57 2.89 -5.68 3.17
N VAL A 58 3.99 -5.07 2.76
CA VAL A 58 4.11 -4.37 1.47
C VAL A 58 5.28 -4.96 0.71
N ASP A 59 4.98 -5.55 -0.46
CA ASP A 59 5.97 -6.14 -1.34
C ASP A 59 6.15 -5.27 -2.59
N PHE A 60 7.36 -4.76 -2.76
CA PHE A 60 7.71 -3.88 -3.87
C PHE A 60 9.20 -3.94 -4.19
N ALA A 61 9.53 -3.54 -5.41
CA ALA A 61 10.88 -3.24 -5.85
C ALA A 61 10.98 -1.75 -6.19
N SER A 62 12.14 -1.15 -5.98
CA SER A 62 12.35 0.26 -6.33
C SER A 62 13.76 0.55 -6.80
N GLU A 63 13.89 1.58 -7.62
CA GLU A 63 15.16 2.23 -7.95
C GLU A 63 15.02 3.71 -7.64
N ALA A 64 15.75 4.17 -6.63
CA ALA A 64 15.75 5.56 -6.17
C ALA A 64 14.35 6.09 -5.76
N ALA A 65 13.52 5.23 -5.15
CA ALA A 65 12.25 5.61 -4.55
C ALA A 65 12.12 5.06 -3.13
N THR A 66 11.29 5.69 -2.30
CA THR A 66 11.06 5.32 -0.90
C THR A 66 9.58 5.37 -0.56
N ILE A 67 9.09 4.38 0.20
CA ILE A 67 7.77 4.46 0.82
C ILE A 67 7.90 5.25 2.12
N LYS A 68 7.16 6.36 2.22
CA LYS A 68 7.15 7.27 3.38
C LYS A 68 6.02 6.98 4.33
N THR A 69 4.84 6.73 3.77
CA THR A 69 3.61 6.60 4.53
C THR A 69 2.84 5.39 4.04
N VAL A 70 2.28 4.62 4.96
CA VAL A 70 1.22 3.66 4.65
C VAL A 70 0.07 3.83 5.63
N ALA A 71 -1.15 3.77 5.14
CA ALA A 71 -2.33 3.80 5.98
C ALA A 71 -3.33 2.75 5.52
N VAL A 72 -4.02 2.15 6.49
CA VAL A 72 -5.11 1.19 6.24
C VAL A 72 -6.42 1.86 6.62
N HIS A 73 -7.39 1.76 5.74
CA HIS A 73 -8.72 2.33 5.89
C HIS A 73 -9.78 1.24 5.84
N HIS A 74 -10.77 1.36 6.72
CA HIS A 74 -12.00 0.59 6.72
C HIS A 74 -13.16 1.57 6.46
N GLY A 75 -13.69 1.57 5.23
CA GLY A 75 -14.56 2.64 4.76
C GLY A 75 -13.88 4.02 4.84
N SER A 76 -14.47 4.95 5.60
CA SER A 76 -13.90 6.27 5.86
C SER A 76 -13.01 6.34 7.11
N GLU A 77 -13.00 5.29 7.94
CA GLU A 77 -12.19 5.24 9.16
C GLU A 77 -10.76 4.81 8.84
N LYS A 78 -9.79 5.50 9.42
CA LYS A 78 -8.37 5.14 9.32
C LYS A 78 -7.98 4.28 10.52
N VAL A 79 -7.60 3.04 10.28
CA VAL A 79 -7.28 2.05 11.32
C VAL A 79 -5.78 1.86 11.55
N LEU A 80 -4.95 2.29 10.59
CA LEU A 80 -3.50 2.37 10.69
C LEU A 80 -3.00 3.62 9.95
N ASP A 81 -2.01 4.31 10.51
CA ASP A 81 -1.33 5.47 9.89
C ASP A 81 0.14 5.46 10.31
N GLU A 82 0.99 4.89 9.48
CA GLU A 82 2.42 4.75 9.73
C GLU A 82 3.18 5.67 8.78
N ARG A 83 3.95 6.59 9.35
CA ARG A 83 4.62 7.67 8.63
C ARG A 83 6.12 7.60 8.83
N GLU A 84 6.85 8.37 8.02
CA GLU A 84 8.32 8.49 8.10
C GLU A 84 9.06 7.14 7.97
N LEU A 85 8.46 6.18 7.26
CA LEU A 85 8.95 4.80 7.16
C LEU A 85 10.32 4.68 6.47
N GLY A 86 10.56 5.49 5.44
CA GLY A 86 11.81 5.53 4.68
C GLY A 86 12.20 4.19 4.05
N LYS A 87 11.23 3.33 3.70
CA LYS A 87 11.49 1.97 3.23
C LYS A 87 11.81 1.94 1.75
N ARG A 88 12.85 1.18 1.38
CA ARG A 88 13.34 1.00 -0.01
C ARG A 88 13.13 -0.40 -0.57
N GLU A 89 12.78 -1.34 0.30
CA GLU A 89 12.58 -2.76 0.03
C GLU A 89 11.34 -3.25 0.77
N ALA A 90 10.84 -4.43 0.39
CA ALA A 90 9.68 -5.07 1.01
C ALA A 90 9.79 -5.12 2.53
N PHE A 91 8.68 -4.86 3.21
CA PHE A 91 8.65 -4.79 4.67
C PHE A 91 7.31 -5.22 5.25
N SER A 92 7.32 -5.49 6.55
CA SER A 92 6.12 -5.74 7.32
C SER A 92 6.07 -4.83 8.55
N ILE A 93 4.88 -4.38 8.90
CA ILE A 93 4.60 -3.58 10.09
C ILE A 93 3.72 -4.43 11.00
N PRO A 94 4.18 -4.78 12.22
CA PRO A 94 3.30 -5.33 13.23
C PRO A 94 2.33 -4.24 13.68
N VAL A 95 1.05 -4.56 13.71
CA VAL A 95 -0.01 -3.63 14.04
C VAL A 95 -0.70 -4.09 15.32
N CYS A 96 -0.80 -3.19 16.29
CA CYS A 96 -1.70 -3.35 17.44
C CYS A 96 -2.83 -2.35 17.29
N SER A 97 -3.75 -2.64 16.36
CA SER A 97 -4.85 -1.75 16.03
C SER A 97 -6.13 -2.10 16.79
N ARG A 98 -7.10 -1.19 16.66
CA ARG A 98 -8.48 -1.41 17.07
C ARG A 98 -9.10 -2.57 16.28
N GLU A 99 -9.97 -3.31 16.94
CA GLU A 99 -10.82 -4.33 16.31
C GLU A 99 -11.64 -3.72 15.17
N ILE A 100 -11.59 -4.35 14.00
CA ILE A 100 -12.39 -3.97 12.84
C ILE A 100 -13.61 -4.89 12.83
N SER A 101 -14.82 -4.31 12.90
CA SER A 101 -16.07 -5.07 12.88
C SER A 101 -16.13 -6.02 11.67
N SER A 102 -16.73 -7.19 11.85
CA SER A 102 -16.88 -8.13 10.73
C SER A 102 -17.80 -7.54 9.67
N THR A 103 -17.34 -7.57 8.43
CA THR A 103 -18.03 -6.99 7.27
C THR A 103 -17.49 -7.60 5.98
N ASP A 104 -18.29 -7.48 4.92
CA ASP A 104 -17.89 -7.71 3.52
C ASP A 104 -17.29 -6.45 2.87
N GLU A 105 -17.36 -5.30 3.55
CA GLU A 105 -16.70 -4.07 3.12
C GLU A 105 -15.18 -4.25 3.17
N GLY A 106 -14.51 -4.18 2.02
CA GLY A 106 -13.06 -4.35 1.91
C GLY A 106 -12.26 -3.24 2.62
N LEU A 107 -10.96 -3.48 2.76
CA LEU A 107 -10.01 -2.47 3.25
C LEU A 107 -9.44 -1.67 2.08
N THR A 108 -8.95 -0.46 2.34
CA THR A 108 -8.11 0.27 1.38
C THR A 108 -6.77 0.58 2.03
N VAL A 109 -5.68 0.20 1.37
CA VAL A 109 -4.33 0.60 1.77
C VAL A 109 -3.89 1.76 0.90
N SER A 110 -3.53 2.88 1.53
CA SER A 110 -2.88 4.00 0.86
C SER A 110 -1.38 3.96 1.12
N ILE A 111 -0.58 4.22 0.09
CA ILE A 111 0.88 4.22 0.14
C ILE A 111 1.38 5.51 -0.49
N GLU A 112 2.19 6.26 0.27
CA GLU A 112 2.92 7.43 -0.21
C GLU A 112 4.35 7.03 -0.59
N VAL A 113 4.75 7.40 -1.80
CA VAL A 113 6.06 7.12 -2.38
C VAL A 113 6.75 8.42 -2.72
N GLU A 114 7.98 8.60 -2.26
CA GLU A 114 8.86 9.70 -2.64
C GLU A 114 9.95 9.20 -3.59
N PHE A 115 10.17 9.92 -4.68
CA PHE A 115 11.19 9.64 -5.69
C PHE A 115 12.38 10.60 -5.54
N GLU A 116 13.60 10.09 -5.68
CA GLU A 116 14.80 10.95 -5.62
C GLU A 116 15.02 11.73 -6.93
N THR A 117 14.57 11.19 -8.07
CA THR A 117 14.78 11.78 -9.42
C THR A 117 13.64 11.45 -10.38
N THR A 118 13.61 12.07 -11.56
CA THR A 118 12.61 11.78 -12.61
C THR A 118 12.75 10.40 -13.25
N GLU A 119 13.94 9.80 -13.19
CA GLU A 119 14.22 8.47 -13.75
C GLU A 119 13.91 7.34 -12.75
N ALA A 120 13.65 7.70 -11.48
CA ALA A 120 13.32 6.76 -10.43
C ALA A 120 12.00 6.02 -10.72
N TRP A 121 11.88 4.83 -10.16
CA TRP A 121 10.67 4.03 -10.30
C TRP A 121 10.41 3.20 -9.04
N LEU A 122 9.12 2.88 -8.83
CA LEU A 122 8.69 1.92 -7.83
C LEU A 122 7.70 0.96 -8.48
N SER A 123 7.94 -0.34 -8.33
CA SER A 123 7.05 -1.41 -8.76
C SER A 123 6.44 -2.09 -7.55
N LEU A 124 5.15 -1.84 -7.32
CA LEU A 124 4.37 -2.50 -6.29
C LEU A 124 3.93 -3.88 -6.80
N ILE A 125 4.24 -4.92 -6.03
CA ILE A 125 3.94 -6.31 -6.36
C ILE A 125 2.66 -6.73 -5.62
N SER A 126 2.60 -6.53 -4.31
CA SER A 126 1.41 -6.84 -3.52
C SER A 126 1.36 -6.10 -2.19
N VAL A 127 0.17 -6.06 -1.61
CA VAL A 127 -0.07 -5.61 -0.24
C VAL A 127 -0.92 -6.67 0.45
N SER A 128 -0.55 -7.05 1.67
CA SER A 128 -1.28 -8.04 2.46
C SER A 128 -1.55 -7.54 3.88
N VAL A 129 -2.71 -7.89 4.41
CA VAL A 129 -3.18 -7.56 5.76
C VAL A 129 -3.55 -8.84 6.49
N ALA A 130 -3.08 -8.99 7.73
CA ALA A 130 -3.32 -10.15 8.57
C ALA A 130 -4.14 -9.80 9.82
N PHE A 131 -5.02 -10.72 10.22
CA PHE A 131 -5.93 -10.66 11.39
C PHE A 131 -5.89 -11.96 12.22
#